data_AF-A0ABD5SH01-F1
#
_entry.id   AF-A0ABD5SH01-F1
#
_cell.length_a   1.000
_cell.length_b   1.000
_cell.length_c   1.000
_cell.angle_alpha   90.00
_cell.angle_beta   90.00
_cell.angle_gamma   90.00
#
_symmetry.space_group_name_H-M   'P 1'
#
loop_
_entity.id
_entity.type
_entity.pdbx_description
1 polymer ?
#
loop_
_entity_poly.entity_id
_entity_poly.type
_entity_poly.pdbx_seq_one_letter_code
_entity_poly.pdbx_strand_id
1 'polypeptide(L)'
;MTPDPAVPLADGSLSLGPLVDPVLVDPEPALLAAVVEAYRESYPDLVDPDLDALRAAADGEANDATRFGGAIGPTPPTLTVLAAESVVDAVTDGFHAASRFAALTESGAVELLTLSTPQPNAVLAAENAGCVLVEGVDGPTAEDASAGDEPTEDESTATDA
;
A
#
# COMPACT_ATOMS: atom_id res chain seq x y z
N MET A 1 -20.17 28.80 -0.48
CA MET A 1 -19.83 27.59 0.29
C MET A 1 -18.84 26.82 -0.56
N THR A 2 -17.62 26.64 -0.07
CA THR A 2 -16.67 25.75 -0.74
C THR A 2 -17.14 24.33 -0.44
N PRO A 3 -17.31 23.45 -1.43
CA PRO A 3 -17.64 22.05 -1.16
C PRO A 3 -16.55 21.46 -0.26
N ASP A 4 -16.97 20.61 0.66
CA ASP A 4 -16.05 19.84 1.50
C ASP A 4 -15.14 19.01 0.57
N PRO A 5 -13.82 19.05 0.71
CA PRO A 5 -12.93 18.27 -0.14
C PRO A 5 -13.29 16.78 -0.02
N ALA A 6 -13.47 16.14 -1.17
CA ALA A 6 -13.88 14.75 -1.26
C ALA A 6 -13.04 13.99 -2.28
N VAL A 7 -12.78 12.72 -1.99
CA VAL A 7 -12.02 11.81 -2.85
C VAL A 7 -12.98 10.91 -3.62
N PRO A 8 -12.92 10.86 -4.96
CA PRO A 8 -13.74 9.95 -5.75
C PRO A 8 -13.27 8.50 -5.56
N LEU A 9 -14.21 7.63 -5.22
CA LEU A 9 -14.02 6.18 -5.05
C LEU A 9 -14.69 5.44 -6.22
N ALA A 10 -14.38 4.15 -6.36
CA ALA A 10 -15.11 3.27 -7.28
C ALA A 10 -16.63 3.24 -6.97
N ASP A 11 -16.97 3.22 -5.67
CA ASP A 11 -18.34 3.09 -5.18
C ASP A 11 -18.98 4.42 -4.71
N GLY A 12 -18.40 5.57 -5.07
CA GLY A 12 -18.96 6.89 -4.70
C GLY A 12 -17.91 7.97 -4.43
N SER A 13 -18.07 8.73 -3.35
CA SER A 13 -17.12 9.76 -2.94
C SER A 13 -16.98 9.78 -1.42
N LEU A 14 -15.75 9.87 -0.93
CA LEU A 14 -15.42 10.00 0.49
C LEU A 14 -15.20 11.47 0.84
N SER A 15 -16.00 12.02 1.76
CA SER A 15 -15.76 13.37 2.30
C SER A 15 -14.63 13.31 3.33
N LEU A 16 -13.65 14.22 3.22
CA LEU A 16 -12.51 14.21 4.12
C LEU A 16 -12.81 14.80 5.51
N GLY A 17 -13.85 15.63 5.66
CA GLY A 17 -14.49 16.00 6.94
C GLY A 17 -13.53 16.32 8.13
N PRO A 18 -13.99 16.20 9.39
CA PRO A 18 -13.13 16.26 10.57
C PRO A 18 -12.52 14.88 10.83
N LEU A 19 -11.65 14.43 9.92
CA LEU A 19 -10.75 13.27 9.93
C LEU A 19 -10.67 12.47 11.25
N VAL A 20 -11.54 11.48 11.51
CA VAL A 20 -11.56 10.73 12.80
C VAL A 20 -10.51 9.62 12.88
N ASP A 21 -10.01 9.15 11.74
CA ASP A 21 -8.97 8.10 11.64
C ASP A 21 -7.90 8.51 10.61
N PRO A 22 -6.66 7.98 10.70
CA PRO A 22 -5.65 8.18 9.68
C PRO A 22 -6.13 7.70 8.31
N VAL A 23 -5.97 8.54 7.29
CA VAL A 23 -6.30 8.26 5.90
C VAL A 23 -5.06 8.49 5.04
N LEU A 24 -4.65 7.47 4.30
CA LEU A 24 -3.60 7.53 3.29
C LEU A 24 -4.24 7.48 1.89
N VAL A 25 -4.06 8.56 1.12
CA VAL A 25 -4.67 8.73 -0.20
C VAL A 25 -3.61 8.64 -1.29
N ASP A 26 -3.91 7.83 -2.29
CA ASP A 26 -3.13 7.57 -3.51
C ASP A 26 -1.62 7.36 -3.26
N PRO A 27 -1.24 6.41 -2.39
CA PRO A 27 0.17 6.16 -2.12
C PRO A 27 0.87 5.54 -3.32
N GLU A 28 2.14 5.88 -3.51
CA GLU A 28 3.02 5.11 -4.39
C GLU A 28 3.28 3.70 -3.82
N PRO A 29 3.62 2.70 -4.66
CA PRO A 29 3.88 1.34 -4.19
C PRO A 29 4.91 1.26 -3.07
N ALA A 30 5.99 2.06 -3.15
CA ALA A 30 7.03 2.09 -2.13
C ALA A 30 6.52 2.60 -0.77
N LEU A 31 5.62 3.59 -0.77
CA LEU A 31 5.02 4.14 0.45
C LEU A 31 4.08 3.11 1.09
N LEU A 32 3.23 2.47 0.28
CA LEU A 32 2.32 1.44 0.79
C LEU A 32 3.10 0.23 1.33
N ALA A 33 4.17 -0.19 0.66
CA ALA A 33 5.05 -1.25 1.16
C ALA A 33 5.72 -0.86 2.50
N ALA A 34 6.18 0.38 2.64
CA ALA A 34 6.77 0.87 3.89
C ALA A 34 5.76 0.88 5.06
N VAL A 35 4.48 1.18 4.79
CA VAL A 35 3.42 1.07 5.79
C VAL A 35 3.22 -0.38 6.23
N VAL A 36 3.15 -1.33 5.30
CA VAL A 36 3.02 -2.76 5.62
C VAL A 36 4.18 -3.23 6.50
N GLU A 37 5.41 -2.83 6.16
CA GLU A 37 6.60 -3.16 6.94
C GLU A 37 6.57 -2.50 8.33
N ALA A 38 6.10 -1.25 8.47
CA ALA A 38 5.94 -0.60 9.76
C ALA A 38 4.95 -1.33 10.68
N TYR A 39 3.85 -1.85 10.13
CA TYR A 39 2.94 -2.72 10.88
C TYR A 39 3.59 -4.05 11.25
N ARG A 40 4.35 -4.67 10.34
CA ARG A 40 5.07 -5.92 10.62
C ARG A 40 6.07 -5.76 11.76
N GLU A 41 6.83 -4.66 11.78
CA GLU A 41 7.81 -4.37 12.83
C GLU A 41 7.15 -4.11 14.19
N SER A 42 6.00 -3.44 14.19
CA SER A 42 5.30 -3.03 15.42
C SER A 42 4.36 -4.11 15.96
N TYR A 43 3.81 -4.94 15.08
CA TYR A 43 2.78 -5.95 15.34
C TYR A 43 3.08 -7.24 14.57
N PRO A 44 4.20 -7.93 14.85
CA PRO A 44 4.60 -9.12 14.08
C PRO A 44 3.57 -10.25 14.18
N ASP A 45 2.94 -10.46 15.33
CA ASP A 45 1.92 -11.50 15.53
C ASP A 45 0.66 -11.30 14.66
N LEU A 46 0.45 -10.08 14.17
CA LEU A 46 -0.65 -9.73 13.27
C LEU A 46 -0.29 -10.01 11.81
N VAL A 47 0.91 -9.59 11.40
CA VAL A 47 1.29 -9.49 9.98
C VAL A 47 2.12 -10.67 9.51
N ASP A 48 3.00 -11.19 10.36
CA ASP A 48 3.95 -12.27 10.05
C ASP A 48 4.14 -13.18 11.28
N PRO A 49 3.06 -13.84 11.77
CA PRO A 49 3.10 -14.65 12.98
C PRO A 49 4.00 -15.88 12.81
N ASP A 50 4.74 -16.21 13.86
CA ASP A 50 5.50 -17.46 13.90
C ASP A 50 4.61 -18.69 14.15
N LEU A 51 5.20 -19.89 14.03
CA LEU A 51 4.46 -21.13 14.19
C LEU A 51 3.87 -21.31 15.60
N ASP A 52 4.49 -20.72 16.62
CA ASP A 52 4.03 -20.86 17.99
C ASP A 52 2.84 -19.92 18.24
N ALA A 53 2.86 -18.70 17.68
CA ALA A 53 1.72 -17.79 17.64
C ALA A 53 0.54 -18.40 16.88
N LEU A 54 0.77 -19.03 15.72
CA LEU A 54 -0.26 -19.72 14.96
C LEU A 54 -0.88 -20.90 15.72
N ARG A 55 -0.05 -21.68 16.43
CA ARG A 55 -0.54 -22.78 17.29
C ARG A 55 -1.36 -22.25 18.45
N ALA A 56 -0.89 -21.21 19.12
CA ALA A 56 -1.62 -20.58 20.21
C ALA A 56 -3.00 -20.03 19.75
N ALA A 57 -3.06 -19.44 18.56
CA ALA A 57 -4.31 -18.99 17.96
C ALA A 57 -5.26 -20.15 17.60
N ALA A 58 -4.72 -21.28 17.13
CA ALA A 58 -5.50 -22.47 16.81
C ALA A 58 -6.03 -23.21 18.05
N ASP A 59 -5.26 -23.23 19.14
CA ASP A 59 -5.63 -23.85 20.41
C ASP A 59 -6.64 -22.99 21.21
N GLY A 60 -6.77 -21.70 20.88
CA GLY A 60 -7.74 -20.76 21.45
C GLY A 60 -9.07 -20.76 20.71
N GLU A 61 -9.91 -21.75 20.97
CA GLU A 61 -11.21 -21.95 20.31
C GLU A 61 -12.16 -20.75 20.51
N ALA A 62 -12.48 -20.06 19.40
CA ALA A 62 -13.66 -19.22 19.16
C ALA A 62 -14.17 -18.37 20.34
N ASN A 63 -13.47 -17.28 20.68
CA ASN A 63 -14.10 -16.17 21.39
C ASN A 63 -14.32 -15.01 20.42
N ASP A 64 -15.55 -14.96 19.90
CA ASP A 64 -16.10 -13.87 19.13
C ASP A 64 -16.23 -12.63 20.02
N ALA A 65 -15.18 -11.80 20.04
CA ALA A 65 -15.24 -10.36 20.23
C ALA A 65 -13.83 -9.79 19.96
N THR A 66 -13.62 -9.20 18.79
CA THR A 66 -12.37 -8.59 18.26
C THR A 66 -11.40 -9.59 17.60
N ARG A 67 -11.42 -9.63 16.25
CA ARG A 67 -10.65 -10.56 15.41
C ARG A 67 -9.11 -10.50 15.54
N PHE A 68 -8.54 -9.63 16.38
CA PHE A 68 -7.13 -9.67 16.81
C PHE A 68 -6.94 -9.23 18.29
N GLY A 69 -7.89 -9.55 19.18
CA GLY A 69 -7.81 -9.23 20.62
C GLY A 69 -7.15 -10.29 21.49
N GLY A 70 -6.51 -11.30 20.90
CA GLY A 70 -5.88 -12.43 21.61
C GLY A 70 -4.39 -12.29 21.88
N ALA A 71 -3.70 -11.35 21.22
CA ALA A 71 -2.33 -11.02 21.55
C ALA A 71 -2.31 -10.17 22.82
N ILE A 72 -1.51 -10.54 23.82
CA ILE A 72 -1.19 -9.68 24.96
C ILE A 72 -0.27 -8.57 24.42
N GLY A 73 -0.85 -7.62 23.67
CA GLY A 73 -0.12 -6.61 22.93
C GLY A 73 -0.96 -5.36 22.72
N PRO A 74 -0.34 -4.21 22.41
CA PRO A 74 -1.05 -3.00 22.08
C PRO A 74 -1.94 -3.22 20.85
N THR A 75 -3.16 -2.70 20.88
CA THR A 75 -4.04 -2.72 19.70
C THR A 75 -3.40 -1.92 18.56
N PRO A 76 -3.34 -2.46 17.32
CA PRO A 76 -2.81 -1.73 16.19
C PRO A 76 -3.67 -0.50 15.86
N PRO A 77 -3.08 0.62 15.42
CA PRO A 77 -3.86 1.74 14.92
C PRO A 77 -4.58 1.32 13.64
N THR A 78 -5.78 1.85 13.44
CA THR A 78 -6.55 1.73 12.20
C THR A 78 -6.03 2.74 11.17
N LEU A 79 -5.98 2.33 9.91
CA LEU A 79 -5.58 3.17 8.77
C LEU A 79 -6.50 2.89 7.58
N THR A 80 -7.16 3.92 7.05
CA THR A 80 -7.87 3.80 5.76
C THR A 80 -6.91 4.13 4.63
N VAL A 81 -6.72 3.21 3.69
CA VAL A 81 -5.87 3.36 2.51
C VAL A 81 -6.76 3.47 1.27
N LEU A 82 -6.66 4.57 0.55
CA LEU A 82 -7.28 4.76 -0.75
C LEU A 82 -6.20 4.60 -1.82
N ALA A 83 -6.19 3.49 -2.55
CA ALA A 83 -5.16 3.19 -3.54
C ALA A 83 -5.76 2.78 -4.88
N ALA A 84 -5.00 3.00 -5.96
CA ALA A 84 -5.28 2.39 -7.25
C ALA A 84 -5.00 0.88 -7.21
N GLU A 85 -5.76 0.09 -7.98
CA GLU A 85 -5.61 -1.37 -8.05
C GLU A 85 -4.17 -1.77 -8.43
N SER A 86 -3.55 -1.06 -9.37
CA SER A 86 -2.16 -1.30 -9.78
C SER A 86 -1.13 -1.14 -8.67
N VAL A 87 -1.40 -0.29 -7.68
CA VAL A 87 -0.51 -0.09 -6.52
C VAL A 87 -0.65 -1.28 -5.57
N VAL A 88 -1.88 -1.74 -5.35
CA VAL A 88 -2.16 -2.94 -4.53
C VAL A 88 -1.52 -4.16 -5.17
N ASP A 89 -1.66 -4.34 -6.48
CA ASP A 89 -1.03 -5.43 -7.23
C ASP A 89 0.49 -5.41 -7.08
N ALA A 90 1.11 -4.23 -7.19
CA ALA A 90 2.56 -4.09 -7.04
C ALA A 90 3.06 -4.44 -5.62
N VAL A 91 2.30 -4.09 -4.57
CA VAL A 91 2.65 -4.39 -3.17
C VAL A 91 2.33 -5.83 -2.79
N THR A 92 1.39 -6.46 -3.50
CA THR A 92 1.01 -7.86 -3.28
C THR A 92 1.68 -8.82 -4.27
N ASP A 93 2.69 -8.36 -5.02
CA ASP A 93 3.48 -9.22 -5.91
C ASP A 93 4.30 -10.22 -5.09
N GLY A 94 3.84 -11.48 -5.08
CA GLY A 94 4.45 -12.59 -4.37
C GLY A 94 3.66 -13.05 -3.14
N PHE A 95 3.81 -14.33 -2.81
CA PHE A 95 2.98 -15.02 -1.82
C PHE A 95 3.05 -14.38 -0.42
N HIS A 96 4.26 -14.13 0.10
CA HIS A 96 4.42 -13.56 1.43
C HIS A 96 3.91 -12.12 1.53
N ALA A 97 4.13 -11.31 0.50
CA ALA A 97 3.68 -9.93 0.47
C ALA A 97 2.13 -9.86 0.43
N ALA A 98 1.51 -10.66 -0.44
CA ALA A 98 0.06 -10.81 -0.49
C ALA A 98 -0.53 -11.29 0.84
N SER A 99 0.05 -12.33 1.46
CA SER A 99 -0.46 -12.84 2.75
C SER A 99 -0.36 -11.81 3.87
N ARG A 100 0.72 -11.04 3.95
CA ARG A 100 0.91 -9.98 4.96
C ARG A 100 -0.11 -8.86 4.79
N PHE A 101 -0.31 -8.42 3.55
CA PHE A 101 -1.30 -7.39 3.25
C PHE A 101 -2.74 -7.87 3.48
N ALA A 102 -3.03 -9.12 3.16
CA ALA A 102 -4.33 -9.75 3.49
C ALA A 102 -4.56 -9.81 5.00
N ALA A 103 -3.55 -10.19 5.79
CA ALA A 103 -3.67 -10.21 7.25
C ALA A 103 -4.03 -8.83 7.83
N LEU A 104 -3.43 -7.76 7.30
CA LEU A 104 -3.75 -6.39 7.70
C LEU A 104 -5.20 -5.99 7.36
N THR A 105 -5.70 -6.37 6.19
CA THR A 105 -7.09 -6.06 5.80
C THR A 105 -8.12 -6.91 6.53
N GLU A 106 -7.86 -8.21 6.71
CA GLU A 106 -8.73 -9.13 7.44
C GLU A 106 -8.81 -8.80 8.93
N SER A 107 -7.73 -8.24 9.50
CA SER A 107 -7.70 -7.80 10.89
C SER A 107 -8.52 -6.54 11.17
N GLY A 108 -8.81 -5.75 10.14
CA GLY A 108 -9.36 -4.40 10.26
C GLY A 108 -8.35 -3.33 10.67
N ALA A 109 -7.05 -3.66 10.78
CA ALA A 109 -6.00 -2.66 11.00
C ALA A 109 -5.82 -1.74 9.78
N VAL A 110 -6.02 -2.28 8.57
CA VAL A 110 -6.03 -1.52 7.33
C VAL A 110 -7.38 -1.68 6.64
N GLU A 111 -8.09 -0.59 6.44
CA GLU A 111 -9.26 -0.55 5.57
C GLU A 111 -8.83 -0.13 4.17
N LEU A 112 -8.98 -1.00 3.18
CA LEU A 112 -8.60 -0.71 1.80
C LEU A 112 -9.82 -0.27 0.98
N LEU A 113 -9.71 0.89 0.34
CA LEU A 113 -10.70 1.42 -0.61
C LEU A 113 -10.03 1.67 -1.97
N THR A 114 -10.76 1.35 -3.03
CA THR A 114 -10.26 1.53 -4.40
C THR A 114 -10.60 2.93 -4.92
N LEU A 115 -9.57 3.65 -5.37
CA LEU A 115 -9.73 4.92 -6.07
C LEU A 115 -10.31 4.70 -7.48
N SER A 116 -11.27 5.53 -7.88
CA SER A 116 -11.76 5.54 -9.26
C SER A 116 -10.90 6.37 -10.20
N THR A 117 -10.18 7.36 -9.67
CA THR A 117 -9.24 8.20 -10.43
C THR A 117 -8.01 8.53 -9.60
N PRO A 118 -6.82 8.63 -10.22
CA PRO A 118 -5.62 9.12 -9.56
C PRO A 118 -5.83 10.50 -8.94
N GLN A 119 -5.21 10.74 -7.79
CA GLN A 119 -5.19 12.02 -7.09
C GLN A 119 -3.95 12.82 -7.47
N PRO A 120 -4.02 14.16 -7.45
CA PRO A 120 -2.90 14.99 -7.87
C PRO A 120 -1.70 14.92 -6.92
N ASN A 121 -1.90 14.54 -5.65
CA ASN A 121 -0.84 14.35 -4.67
C ASN A 121 -1.26 13.24 -3.69
N ALA A 122 -0.26 12.48 -3.21
CA ALA A 122 -0.46 11.58 -2.09
C ALA A 122 -0.65 12.37 -0.79
N VAL A 123 -1.55 11.91 0.08
CA VAL A 123 -1.89 12.60 1.34
C VAL A 123 -1.96 11.61 2.48
N LEU A 124 -1.35 11.94 3.62
CA LEU A 124 -1.63 11.32 4.91
C LEU A 124 -2.34 12.33 5.80
N ALA A 125 -3.55 12.01 6.26
CA ALA A 125 -4.37 12.92 7.05
C ALA A 125 -4.96 12.21 8.28
N ALA A 126 -4.95 12.85 9.45
CA ALA A 126 -5.57 12.33 10.67
C ALA A 126 -6.00 13.47 11.59
N GLU A 127 -7.00 13.25 12.47
CA GLU A 127 -7.53 14.28 13.39
C GLU A 127 -6.42 14.94 14.21
N ASN A 128 -5.62 14.10 14.85
CA ASN A 128 -4.68 14.50 15.89
C ASN A 128 -3.29 14.82 15.33
N ALA A 129 -2.99 14.40 14.10
CA ALA A 129 -1.70 14.61 13.44
C ALA A 129 -1.76 15.66 12.31
N GLY A 130 -2.96 16.13 11.93
CA GLY A 130 -3.15 17.06 10.82
C GLY A 130 -3.05 16.39 9.45
N CYS A 131 -2.71 17.16 8.42
CA CYS A 131 -2.53 16.66 7.06
C CYS A 131 -1.10 16.91 6.56
N VAL A 132 -0.53 15.91 5.89
CA VAL A 132 0.79 15.94 5.28
C VAL A 132 0.67 15.52 3.81
N LEU A 133 1.25 16.33 2.92
CA LEU A 133 1.46 15.94 1.52
C LEU A 133 2.69 15.04 1.46
N VAL A 134 2.54 13.88 0.84
CA VAL A 134 3.66 12.97 0.63
C VAL A 134 4.24 13.25 -0.74
N GLU A 135 5.55 13.50 -0.79
CA GLU A 135 6.28 13.71 -2.04
C GLU A 135 6.24 12.42 -2.85
N GLY A 136 5.70 12.51 -4.08
CA GLY A 136 5.79 11.42 -5.04
C GLY A 136 7.24 11.30 -5.49
N VAL A 137 7.81 10.10 -5.39
CA VAL A 137 9.14 9.85 -5.92
C VAL A 137 8.91 9.51 -7.38
N ASP A 138 9.01 10.51 -8.26
CA ASP A 138 8.87 10.32 -9.71
C ASP A 138 9.61 9.03 -10.14
N GLY A 139 8.83 7.98 -10.42
CA GLY A 139 9.36 6.73 -10.94
C GLY A 139 10.02 7.01 -12.30
N PRO A 140 11.06 6.25 -12.69
CA PRO A 140 11.78 6.52 -13.92
C PRO A 140 10.79 6.53 -15.08
N THR A 141 10.59 7.69 -15.70
CA THR A 141 9.87 7.80 -16.96
C THR A 141 10.53 6.86 -17.94
N ALA A 142 9.73 6.01 -18.59
CA ALA A 142 10.16 5.04 -19.60
C ALA A 142 10.68 5.69 -20.90
N GLU A 143 11.28 6.88 -20.81
CA GLU A 143 11.86 7.64 -21.90
C GLU A 143 13.40 7.52 -21.95
N ASP A 144 14.05 6.99 -20.91
CA ASP A 144 15.53 6.88 -20.86
C ASP A 144 16.09 5.48 -21.20
N ALA A 145 15.23 4.54 -21.64
CA ALA A 145 15.64 3.20 -22.06
C ALA A 145 15.93 3.07 -23.58
N SER A 146 15.92 4.17 -24.33
CA SER A 146 16.23 4.17 -25.77
C SER A 146 17.39 5.09 -26.12
N ALA A 147 18.54 4.89 -25.48
CA ALA A 147 19.81 5.45 -25.95
C ALA A 147 20.97 4.47 -25.74
N GLY A 148 21.17 3.60 -26.72
CA GLY A 148 22.44 2.95 -26.97
C GLY A 148 22.40 1.43 -26.91
N ASP A 149 22.20 0.79 -28.06
CA ASP A 149 23.25 0.02 -28.75
C ASP A 149 22.66 -0.60 -30.03
N GLU A 150 22.79 0.10 -31.17
CA GLU A 150 22.74 -0.55 -32.48
C GLU A 150 24.12 -0.38 -33.13
N PRO A 151 24.97 -1.42 -33.15
CA PRO A 151 26.05 -1.48 -34.11
C PRO A 151 25.44 -1.87 -35.46
N THR A 152 25.48 -0.91 -36.39
CA THR A 152 25.15 -1.12 -37.80
C THR A 152 26.14 -2.11 -38.41
N GLU A 153 25.62 -3.20 -38.98
CA GLU A 153 26.36 -4.08 -39.89
C GLU A 153 26.65 -3.32 -41.19
N ASP A 154 27.91 -3.23 -41.62
CA ASP A 154 28.27 -3.27 -43.05
C ASP A 154 29.77 -3.53 -43.24
N GLU A 155 30.17 -4.80 -43.40
CA GLU A 155 31.46 -5.16 -44.00
C GLU A 155 31.20 -5.91 -45.31
N SER A 156 31.00 -5.14 -46.38
CA SER A 156 31.16 -5.60 -47.76
C SER A 156 31.81 -4.51 -48.60
N THR A 157 33.14 -4.57 -48.74
CA THR A 157 33.80 -4.09 -49.96
C THR A 157 34.92 -5.05 -50.38
N ALA A 158 34.63 -5.83 -51.42
CA ALA A 158 35.63 -6.34 -52.33
C ALA A 158 36.01 -5.22 -53.31
N THR A 159 37.31 -5.00 -53.57
CA THR A 159 37.87 -4.55 -54.87
C THR A 159 39.41 -4.63 -54.86
N ASP A 160 39.93 -5.56 -55.66
CA ASP A 160 41.10 -5.55 -56.56
C ASP A 160 42.32 -4.63 -56.33
N ALA A 161 43.52 -5.25 -56.27
CA ALA A 161 44.76 -4.84 -56.97
C ALA A 161 45.78 -6.00 -57.01
#